data_AF-A0A3G2C7B8-F1
#
_entry.id   AF-A0A3G2C7B8-F1
#
_cell.length_a   1.000
_cell.length_b   1.000
_cell.length_c   1.000
_cell.angle_alpha   90.00
_cell.angle_beta   90.00
_cell.angle_gamma   90.00
#
_symmetry.space_group_name_H-M   'P 1'
#
loop_
_entity.id
_entity.type
_entity.pdbx_description
1 polymer ?
#
loop_
_entity_poly.entity_id
_entity_poly.type
_entity_poly.pdbx_seq_one_letter_code
_entity_poly.pdbx_strand_id
1 'polypeptide(L)'
;MWFTGAVCLLLAAILISVSGVFPKAYDTTAEVRNYGRWFITITAVFFPIQGFLNALYFTLRSGGKTMITFLFDSVFTWVIPIPAALLMCHFTSLPILGIYAIVQAADILKVVIGYILIQKGVWISNLVEEMQ
;
A
#
# COMPACT_ATOMS: atom_id res chain seq x y z
N MET A 1 3.17 -15.12 -7.41
CA MET A 1 2.67 -13.78 -7.78
C MET A 1 1.26 -13.81 -8.38
N TRP A 2 0.95 -14.70 -9.34
CA TRP A 2 -0.40 -14.83 -9.92
C TRP A 2 -1.51 -15.15 -8.91
N PHE A 3 -1.24 -16.06 -7.95
CA PHE A 3 -2.19 -16.40 -6.87
C PHE A 3 -2.53 -15.20 -5.98
N THR A 4 -1.51 -14.44 -5.56
CA THR A 4 -1.68 -13.21 -4.77
C THR A 4 -2.51 -12.18 -5.54
N GLY A 5 -2.26 -11.99 -6.84
CA GLY A 5 -3.04 -11.10 -7.69
C GLY A 5 -4.51 -11.51 -7.78
N ALA A 6 -4.79 -12.80 -7.97
CA ALA A 6 -6.15 -13.33 -8.03
C ALA A 6 -6.92 -13.15 -6.70
N VAL A 7 -6.28 -13.44 -5.57
CA VAL A 7 -6.87 -13.27 -4.23
C VAL A 7 -7.14 -11.79 -3.92
N CYS A 8 -6.22 -10.90 -4.29
CA CYS A 8 -6.42 -9.47 -4.11
C CYS A 8 -7.53 -8.89 -4.98
N LEU A 9 -7.69 -9.38 -6.23
CA LEU A 9 -8.79 -8.99 -7.10
C LEU A 9 -10.14 -9.46 -6.57
N LEU A 10 -10.20 -10.68 -6.02
CA LEU A 10 -11.39 -11.22 -5.35
C LEU A 10 -11.75 -10.38 -4.11
N LEU A 11 -10.78 -10.07 -3.26
CA LEU A 11 -10.99 -9.23 -2.08
C LEU A 11 -11.38 -7.79 -2.44
N ALA A 12 -10.78 -7.21 -3.49
CA ALA A 12 -11.16 -5.90 -3.99
C ALA A 12 -12.62 -5.89 -4.48
N ALA A 13 -13.05 -6.92 -5.21
CA ALA A 13 -14.44 -7.06 -5.67
C ALA A 13 -15.43 -7.20 -4.49
N ILE A 14 -15.06 -7.96 -3.45
CA ILE A 14 -15.85 -8.08 -2.22
C ILE A 14 -15.93 -6.73 -1.51
N LEU A 15 -14.81 -6.02 -1.36
CA LEU A 15 -14.76 -4.70 -0.73
C LEU A 15 -15.60 -3.65 -1.47
N ILE A 16 -15.58 -3.65 -2.81
CA ILE A 16 -16.45 -2.77 -3.62
C ILE A 16 -17.93 -3.13 -3.42
N SER A 17 -18.24 -4.42 -3.31
CA SER A 17 -19.61 -4.88 -3.06
C SER A 17 -20.11 -4.48 -1.67
N VAL A 18 -19.23 -4.57 -0.67
CA VAL A 18 -19.52 -4.21 0.73
C VAL A 18 -19.47 -2.69 0.96
N SER A 19 -18.75 -1.92 0.13
CA SER A 19 -18.68 -0.45 0.15
C SER A 19 -20.05 0.24 0.10
N GLY A 20 -21.06 -0.38 -0.50
CA GLY A 20 -22.43 0.14 -0.51
C GLY A 20 -23.23 -0.12 0.77
N VAL A 21 -22.85 -1.15 1.53
CA VAL A 21 -23.57 -1.66 2.71
C VAL A 21 -22.93 -1.15 4.01
N PHE A 22 -21.60 -1.14 4.08
CA PHE A 22 -20.84 -0.75 5.26
C PHE A 22 -21.15 0.67 5.76
N PRO A 23 -21.23 1.70 4.89
CA PRO A 23 -21.52 3.07 5.33
C PRO A 23 -22.95 3.28 5.81
N LYS A 24 -23.89 2.37 5.48
CA LYS A 24 -25.28 2.42 5.94
C LYS A 24 -25.46 1.85 7.35
N ALA A 25 -24.54 1.01 7.81
CA ALA A 25 -24.55 0.47 9.17
C ALA A 25 -24.15 1.51 10.23
N TYR A 26 -23.51 2.61 9.82
CA TYR A 26 -23.16 3.73 10.69
C TYR A 26 -24.16 4.88 10.52
N ASP A 27 -24.78 5.29 11.64
CA ASP A 27 -25.64 6.48 11.72
C ASP A 27 -24.78 7.75 11.69
N THR A 28 -24.45 8.18 10.48
CA THR A 28 -23.69 9.42 10.22
C THR A 28 -24.43 10.27 9.19
N THR A 29 -24.05 11.54 9.10
CA THR A 29 -24.60 12.47 8.10
C THR A 29 -24.39 11.93 6.67
N ALA A 30 -25.33 12.22 5.77
CA ALA A 30 -25.33 11.72 4.40
C ALA A 30 -24.03 12.04 3.62
N GLU A 31 -23.39 13.18 3.94
CA GLU A 31 -22.12 13.59 3.37
C GLU A 31 -20.96 12.68 3.80
N VAL A 32 -20.85 12.37 5.10
CA VAL A 32 -19.82 11.48 5.64
C VAL A 32 -19.96 10.07 5.08
N ARG A 33 -21.21 9.60 4.90
CA ARG A 33 -21.50 8.33 4.25
C ARG A 33 -21.01 8.29 2.80
N ASN A 34 -21.18 9.39 2.06
CA ASN A 34 -20.70 9.50 0.68
C ASN A 34 -19.16 9.52 0.64
N TYR A 35 -18.50 10.29 1.50
CA TYR A 35 -17.04 10.27 1.62
C TYR A 35 -16.51 8.88 1.99
N GLY A 36 -17.13 8.19 2.96
CA GLY A 36 -16.76 6.83 3.35
C GLY A 36 -16.86 5.83 2.20
N ARG A 37 -17.94 5.90 1.40
CA ARG A 37 -18.09 5.06 0.20
C ARG A 37 -16.97 5.30 -0.80
N TRP A 38 -16.61 6.56 -1.04
CA TRP A 38 -15.51 6.90 -1.96
C TRP A 38 -14.15 6.46 -1.42
N PHE A 39 -13.88 6.61 -0.12
CA PHE A 39 -12.66 6.09 0.49
C PHE A 39 -12.53 4.58 0.32
N ILE A 40 -13.55 3.81 0.66
CA ILE A 40 -13.53 2.34 0.51
C ILE A 40 -13.31 1.96 -0.96
N THR A 41 -13.94 2.68 -1.89
CA THR A 41 -13.78 2.42 -3.33
C THR A 41 -12.34 2.68 -3.79
N ILE A 42 -11.74 3.79 -3.36
CA ILE A 42 -10.34 4.10 -3.65
C ILE A 42 -9.45 3.01 -3.02
N THR A 43 -9.62 2.69 -1.74
CA THR A 43 -8.85 1.63 -1.07
C THR A 43 -8.97 0.29 -1.78
N ALA A 44 -10.16 -0.08 -2.27
CA ALA A 44 -10.36 -1.32 -2.98
C ALA A 44 -9.61 -1.37 -4.32
N VAL A 45 -9.53 -0.26 -5.06
CA VAL A 45 -8.75 -0.17 -6.30
C VAL A 45 -7.25 -0.32 -6.04
N PHE A 46 -6.75 0.25 -4.94
CA PHE A 46 -5.33 0.15 -4.54
C PHE A 46 -5.00 -1.13 -3.75
N PHE A 47 -6.00 -1.94 -3.40
CA PHE A 47 -5.84 -3.16 -2.61
C PHE A 47 -4.90 -4.21 -3.24
N PRO A 48 -4.91 -4.45 -4.57
CA PRO A 48 -3.96 -5.36 -5.20
C PRO A 48 -2.51 -4.90 -5.09
N ILE A 49 -2.29 -3.59 -5.11
CA ILE A 49 -0.96 -2.96 -4.99
C ILE A 49 -0.43 -3.19 -3.56
N GLN A 50 -1.27 -2.97 -2.55
CA GLN A 50 -0.96 -3.27 -1.16
C GLN A 50 -0.69 -4.76 -0.92
N GLY A 51 -1.48 -5.65 -1.51
CA GLY A 51 -1.26 -7.10 -1.39
C GLY A 51 0.07 -7.54 -2.01
N PHE A 52 0.45 -6.95 -3.14
CA PHE A 52 1.74 -7.21 -3.76
C PHE A 52 2.90 -6.68 -2.89
N LEU A 53 2.80 -5.48 -2.33
CA LEU A 53 3.78 -4.95 -1.38
C LEU A 53 4.01 -5.89 -0.19
N ASN A 54 2.95 -6.40 0.41
CA ASN A 54 3.06 -7.33 1.53
C ASN A 54 3.76 -8.63 1.12
N ALA A 55 3.44 -9.18 -0.06
CA ALA A 55 4.13 -10.36 -0.58
C ALA A 55 5.63 -10.10 -0.84
N LEU A 56 5.97 -8.95 -1.43
CA LEU A 56 7.36 -8.52 -1.63
C LEU A 56 8.07 -8.36 -0.28
N TYR A 57 7.41 -7.75 0.70
CA TYR A 57 7.95 -7.50 2.04
C TYR A 57 8.27 -8.81 2.78
N PHE A 58 7.34 -9.77 2.81
CA PHE A 58 7.58 -11.08 3.42
C PHE A 58 8.67 -11.86 2.69
N THR A 59 8.74 -11.73 1.36
CA THR A 59 9.84 -12.29 0.59
C THR A 59 11.15 -11.66 1.05
N LEU A 60 11.33 -10.34 0.95
CA LEU A 60 12.58 -9.66 1.31
C LEU A 60 13.03 -9.95 2.75
N ARG A 61 12.08 -10.01 3.69
CA ARG A 61 12.33 -10.32 5.11
C ARG A 61 12.81 -11.76 5.31
N SER A 62 12.26 -12.74 4.58
CA SER A 62 12.68 -14.14 4.69
C SER A 62 14.13 -14.39 4.26
N GLY A 63 14.75 -13.46 3.53
CA GLY A 63 16.16 -13.52 3.09
C GLY A 63 17.15 -12.95 4.11
N GLY A 64 16.72 -12.72 5.35
CA GLY A 64 17.59 -12.29 6.45
C GLY A 64 18.06 -10.83 6.41
N LYS A 65 17.73 -10.06 5.36
CA LYS A 65 18.11 -8.63 5.23
C LYS A 65 17.10 -7.69 5.91
N THR A 66 16.87 -7.89 7.21
CA THR A 66 15.87 -7.15 8.00
C THR A 66 16.10 -5.63 8.05
N MET A 67 17.36 -5.18 7.99
CA MET A 67 17.72 -3.76 8.01
C MET A 67 17.26 -3.03 6.74
N ILE A 68 17.39 -3.66 5.56
CA ILE A 68 16.92 -3.10 4.28
C ILE A 68 15.40 -3.03 4.26
N THR A 69 14.71 -4.07 4.72
CA THR A 69 13.24 -4.02 4.87
C THR A 69 12.77 -2.95 5.85
N PHE A 70 13.51 -2.71 6.93
CA PHE A 70 13.16 -1.69 7.93
C PHE A 70 13.28 -0.28 7.35
N LEU A 71 14.39 0.02 6.67
CA LEU A 71 14.58 1.30 5.99
C LEU A 71 13.51 1.51 4.92
N PHE A 72 13.27 0.48 4.11
CA PHE A 72 12.29 0.54 3.04
C PHE A 72 10.85 0.74 3.54
N ASP A 73 10.49 0.18 4.69
CA ASP A 73 9.12 0.30 5.21
C ASP A 73 8.90 1.59 6.01
N SER A 74 9.75 1.83 7.01
CA SER A 74 9.61 2.95 7.93
C SER A 74 10.06 4.28 7.32
N VAL A 75 11.23 4.33 6.67
CA VAL A 75 11.77 5.59 6.14
C VAL A 75 10.99 6.05 4.93
N PHE A 76 10.59 5.13 4.05
CA PHE A 76 9.76 5.48 2.89
C PHE A 76 8.47 6.18 3.31
N THR A 77 7.77 5.61 4.31
CA THR A 77 6.49 6.16 4.80
C THR A 77 6.67 7.54 5.43
N TRP A 78 7.78 7.74 6.15
CA TRP A 78 8.09 9.02 6.77
C TRP A 78 8.55 10.12 5.80
N VAL A 79 9.22 9.75 4.70
CA VAL A 79 9.82 10.73 3.79
C VAL A 79 8.90 11.09 2.64
N ILE A 80 8.02 10.18 2.21
CA ILE A 80 7.22 10.36 0.99
C ILE A 80 5.75 10.64 1.31
N PRO A 81 4.93 9.68 1.79
CA PRO A 81 3.50 9.90 1.95
C PRO A 81 3.17 10.90 3.06
N ILE A 82 3.90 10.92 4.20
CA ILE A 82 3.62 11.87 5.28
C ILE A 82 3.87 13.33 4.86
N PRO A 83 5.05 13.70 4.31
CA PRO A 83 5.30 15.07 3.89
C PRO A 83 4.43 15.47 2.69
N ALA A 84 4.16 14.54 1.77
CA ALA A 84 3.24 14.78 0.65
C ALA A 84 1.82 15.09 1.13
N ALA A 85 1.31 14.34 2.12
CA ALA A 85 0.00 14.61 2.72
C ALA A 85 -0.04 15.97 3.43
N LEU A 86 1.00 16.31 4.21
CA LEU A 86 1.09 17.60 4.89
C LEU A 86 1.16 18.77 3.91
N LEU A 87 1.98 18.66 2.86
CA LEU A 87 2.09 19.67 1.82
C LEU A 87 0.75 19.86 1.09
N MET A 88 0.07 18.77 0.73
CA MET A 88 -1.21 18.87 0.03
C MET A 88 -2.30 19.45 0.92
N CYS A 89 -2.39 19.05 2.19
CA CYS A 89 -3.37 19.60 3.14
C CYS A 89 -3.13 21.09 3.44
N HIS A 90 -1.88 21.55 3.45
CA HIS A 90 -1.56 22.93 3.80
C HIS A 90 -1.56 23.89 2.60
N PHE A 91 -1.05 23.45 1.44
CA PHE A 91 -0.90 24.29 0.26
C PHE A 91 -2.05 24.18 -0.74
N THR A 92 -2.89 23.14 -0.65
CA THR A 92 -3.90 22.87 -1.68
C THR A 92 -5.30 22.72 -1.09
N SER A 93 -6.28 23.45 -1.63
CA SER A 93 -7.71 23.30 -1.29
C SER A 93 -8.36 22.07 -1.97
N LEU A 94 -7.55 21.06 -2.28
CA LEU A 94 -8.02 19.87 -2.97
C LEU A 94 -8.95 19.06 -2.06
N PRO A 95 -10.04 18.47 -2.59
CA PRO A 95 -10.91 17.62 -1.80
C PRO A 95 -10.11 16.46 -1.20
N ILE A 96 -10.45 16.08 0.04
CA ILE A 96 -9.80 15.04 0.83
C ILE A 96 -9.62 13.71 0.06
N LEU A 97 -10.55 13.42 -0.86
CA LEU A 97 -10.51 12.24 -1.74
C LEU A 97 -9.32 12.28 -2.71
N GLY A 98 -9.01 13.45 -3.27
CA GLY A 98 -7.86 13.62 -4.17
C GLY A 98 -6.54 13.48 -3.43
N ILE A 99 -6.44 14.05 -2.23
CA ILE A 99 -5.25 13.90 -1.37
C ILE A 99 -5.03 12.42 -1.04
N TYR A 100 -6.09 11.71 -0.64
CA TYR A 100 -6.02 10.28 -0.32
C TYR A 100 -5.59 9.42 -1.52
N ALA A 101 -6.12 9.70 -2.71
CA ALA A 101 -5.74 8.98 -3.93
C ALA A 101 -4.26 9.18 -4.30
N ILE A 102 -3.73 10.40 -4.14
CA ILE A 102 -2.31 10.68 -4.44
C ILE A 102 -1.39 10.03 -3.40
N VAL A 103 -1.75 10.08 -2.12
CA VAL A 103 -1.00 9.41 -1.06
C VAL A 103 -0.97 7.90 -1.30
N GLN A 104 -2.10 7.29 -1.67
CA GLN A 104 -2.13 5.87 -2.05
C GLN A 104 -1.36 5.57 -3.34
N ALA A 105 -1.30 6.50 -4.29
CA ALA A 105 -0.47 6.33 -5.48
C ALA A 105 1.04 6.33 -5.14
N ALA A 106 1.46 6.95 -4.03
CA ALA A 106 2.85 6.87 -3.58
C ALA A 106 3.28 5.43 -3.24
N ASP A 107 2.34 4.56 -2.84
CA ASP A 107 2.63 3.14 -2.60
C ASP A 107 3.01 2.38 -3.88
N ILE A 108 2.63 2.88 -5.07
CA ILE A 108 3.08 2.33 -6.36
C ILE A 108 4.60 2.50 -6.50
N LEU A 109 5.15 3.65 -6.07
CA LEU A 109 6.59 3.88 -6.08
C LEU A 109 7.31 2.87 -5.18
N LYS A 110 6.71 2.56 -4.01
CA LYS A 110 7.18 1.51 -3.11
C LYS A 110 7.19 0.16 -3.83
N VAL A 111 6.13 -0.20 -4.56
CA VAL A 111 6.09 -1.46 -5.33
C VAL A 111 7.24 -1.57 -6.32
N VAL A 112 7.51 -0.50 -7.08
CA VAL A 112 8.57 -0.49 -8.08
C VAL A 112 9.94 -0.72 -7.44
N ILE A 113 10.24 -0.01 -6.35
CA ILE A 113 11.50 -0.16 -5.62
C ILE A 113 11.62 -1.58 -5.03
N GLY A 114 10.56 -2.09 -4.42
CA GLY A 114 10.52 -3.45 -3.89
C GLY A 114 10.74 -4.52 -4.96
N TYR A 115 10.16 -4.33 -6.15
CA TYR A 115 10.37 -5.21 -7.30
C TYR A 115 11.82 -5.18 -7.81
N ILE A 116 12.44 -3.99 -7.90
CA ILE A 116 13.84 -3.83 -8.30
C ILE A 116 14.78 -4.53 -7.29
N LEU A 117 14.51 -4.43 -5.98
CA LEU A 117 15.32 -5.08 -4.94
C LEU A 117 15.30 -6.60 -5.05
N ILE A 118 14.14 -7.19 -5.39
CA ILE A 118 14.03 -8.64 -5.64
C ILE A 118 14.75 -9.04 -6.93
N GLN A 119 14.55 -8.29 -8.02
CA GLN A 119 15.25 -8.52 -9.29
C GLN A 119 16.78 -8.49 -9.14
N LYS A 120 17.29 -7.60 -8.28
CA LYS A 120 18.72 -7.50 -7.98
C LYS A 120 19.27 -8.63 -7.09
N GLY A 121 18.44 -9.60 -6.70
CA GLY A 121 18.89 -10.74 -5.89
C GLY A 121 19.38 -10.37 -4.49
N VAL A 122 19.08 -9.15 -4.00
CA VAL A 122 19.49 -8.67 -2.67
C VAL A 122 18.93 -9.55 -1.55
N TRP A 123 17.86 -10.29 -1.84
CA TRP A 123 17.28 -11.31 -0.99
C TRP A 123 18.20 -12.52 -0.73
N ILE A 124 19.08 -12.87 -1.67
CA ILE A 124 19.99 -14.00 -1.51
C ILE A 124 21.15 -13.57 -0.62
N SER A 125 21.08 -13.89 0.67
CA SER A 125 22.28 -13.95 1.49
C SER A 125 23.13 -15.11 0.99
N ASN A 126 24.34 -14.84 0.48
CA ASN A 126 25.34 -15.88 0.26
C ASN A 126 25.69 -16.49 1.62
N LEU A 127 25.05 -17.60 1.97
CA LEU A 127 25.34 -18.38 3.18
C LEU A 127 26.70 -19.12 3.09
N VAL A 128 27.37 -19.04 1.93
CA VAL A 128 28.62 -19.76 1.63
C VAL A 128 29.86 -18.99 2.12
N GLU A 129 29.80 -17.67 2.28
CA GLU A 129 30.95 -16.87 2.73
C GLU A 129 31.22 -16.94 4.24
N GLU A 130 30.29 -17.45 5.06
CA GLU A 130 30.50 -17.62 6.52
C GLU A 130 31.26 -18.91 6.89
N MET A 131 31.69 -19.71 5.90
CA MET A 131 32.49 -20.93 6.13
C MET A 131 33.99 -20.80 5.80
N GLN A 132 34.57 -19.60 5.89
CA GLN A 132 36.02 -19.39 5.89
C GLN A 132 36.47 -18.57 7.09
#